data_AF-A0A7Y7TI55-F1
#
_entry.id   AF-A0A7Y7TI55-F1
#
_cell.length_a   1.000
_cell.length_b   1.000
_cell.length_c   1.000
_cell.angle_alpha   90.00
_cell.angle_beta   90.00
_cell.angle_gamma   90.00
#
_symmetry.space_group_name_H-M   'P 1'
#
loop_
_entity.id
_entity.type
_entity.pdbx_description
1 polymer ?
#
loop_
_entity_poly.entity_id
_entity_poly.type
_entity_poly.pdbx_seq_one_letter_code
_entity_poly.pdbx_strand_id
1 'polypeptide(L)'
;MINEMTLAAQNPFWQYFIFSVLLILTGVYCMTVTRNLIRVLIGMELMTKGVTLILTASGYLTGNTGLSQALIVTLIVVEVVVISVAAGVVIGHFRKTKSLDTHTMNSLQG
;
A
#
# COMPACT_ATOMS: atom_id res chain seq x y z
N MET A 1 11.91 19.28 -28.18
CA MET A 1 12.02 18.07 -27.34
C MET A 1 11.41 18.25 -25.94
N ILE A 2 10.48 19.21 -25.74
CA ILE A 2 9.77 19.44 -24.45
C ILE A 2 8.26 19.15 -24.59
N ASN A 3 7.76 18.87 -25.82
CA ASN A 3 6.32 18.81 -26.11
C ASN A 3 5.71 17.40 -25.98
N GLU A 4 6.48 16.32 -26.13
CA GLU A 4 5.96 14.94 -26.02
C GLU A 4 5.60 14.59 -24.57
N MET A 5 6.41 15.06 -23.60
CA MET A 5 6.20 14.81 -22.17
C MET A 5 5.01 15.59 -21.61
N THR A 6 4.68 16.75 -22.21
CA THR A 6 3.48 17.53 -21.85
C THR A 6 2.20 17.00 -22.49
N LEU A 7 2.25 16.36 -23.67
CA LEU A 7 1.08 15.67 -24.24
C LEU A 7 0.77 14.37 -23.48
N ALA A 8 1.79 13.66 -22.98
CA ALA A 8 1.59 12.57 -22.03
C ALA A 8 0.96 13.07 -20.71
N ALA A 9 1.31 14.28 -20.27
CA ALA A 9 0.70 14.93 -19.10
C ALA A 9 -0.73 15.45 -19.35
N GLN A 10 -1.17 15.55 -20.61
CA GLN A 10 -2.52 16.00 -20.97
C GLN A 10 -3.56 14.86 -20.99
N ASN A 11 -3.10 13.60 -20.96
CA ASN A 11 -3.95 12.43 -20.75
C ASN A 11 -4.01 12.09 -19.24
N PRO A 12 -5.17 12.27 -18.57
CA PRO A 12 -5.25 12.09 -17.11
C PRO A 12 -4.87 10.67 -16.67
N PHE A 13 -5.02 9.67 -17.53
CA PHE A 13 -4.69 8.26 -17.27
C PHE A 13 -3.22 8.00 -16.93
N TRP A 14 -2.29 8.68 -17.62
CA TRP A 14 -0.87 8.47 -17.42
C TRP A 14 -0.42 8.92 -16.02
N GLN A 15 -1.04 9.99 -15.51
CA GLN A 15 -0.79 10.53 -14.17
C GLN A 15 -1.22 9.56 -13.08
N TYR A 16 -2.38 8.91 -13.23
CA TYR A 16 -2.85 7.89 -12.26
C TYR A 16 -1.89 6.71 -12.16
N PHE A 17 -1.35 6.24 -13.29
CA PHE A 17 -0.42 5.11 -13.31
C PHE A 17 0.91 5.47 -12.65
N ILE A 18 1.48 6.64 -12.98
CA ILE A 18 2.71 7.14 -12.34
C ILE A 18 2.50 7.26 -10.83
N PHE A 19 1.42 7.91 -10.39
CA PHE A 19 1.17 8.14 -8.97
C PHE A 19 0.98 6.82 -8.21
N SER A 20 0.31 5.85 -8.81
CA SER A 20 0.18 4.53 -8.23
C SER A 20 1.53 3.81 -8.07
N VAL A 21 2.38 3.84 -9.09
CA VAL A 21 3.71 3.22 -9.02
C VAL A 21 4.55 3.89 -7.94
N LEU A 22 4.49 5.22 -7.83
CA LEU A 22 5.16 5.97 -6.78
C LEU A 22 4.67 5.59 -5.37
N LEU A 23 3.36 5.38 -5.19
CA LEU A 23 2.81 4.91 -3.91
C LEU A 23 3.35 3.54 -3.53
N ILE A 24 3.37 2.59 -4.48
CA ILE A 24 3.89 1.25 -4.24
C ILE A 24 5.39 1.31 -3.87
N LEU A 25 6.19 2.05 -4.64
CA LEU A 25 7.62 2.21 -4.37
C LEU A 25 7.88 2.89 -3.00
N THR A 26 7.09 3.90 -2.66
CA THR A 26 7.19 4.57 -1.34
C THR A 26 6.81 3.62 -0.22
N GLY A 27 5.82 2.76 -0.42
CA GLY A 27 5.45 1.71 0.52
C GLY A 27 6.57 0.68 0.72
N VAL A 28 7.20 0.20 -0.36
CA VAL A 28 8.36 -0.72 -0.30
C VAL A 28 9.51 -0.05 0.46
N TYR A 29 9.80 1.19 0.11
CA TYR A 29 10.87 1.96 0.73
C TYR A 29 10.62 2.15 2.23
N CYS A 30 9.41 2.54 2.62
CA CYS A 30 9.01 2.68 4.02
C CYS A 30 9.15 1.36 4.78
N MET A 31 8.71 0.24 4.20
CA MET A 31 8.81 -1.07 4.81
C MET A 31 10.27 -1.50 5.05
N THR A 32 11.16 -1.21 4.10
CA THR A 32 12.57 -1.65 4.14
C THR A 32 13.41 -0.80 5.10
N VAL A 33 13.19 0.52 5.11
CA VAL A 33 13.99 1.46 5.92
C VAL A 33 13.59 1.41 7.40
N THR A 34 12.34 1.06 7.69
CA THR A 34 11.81 1.23 9.04
C THR A 34 12.02 0.00 9.92
N ARG A 35 12.56 0.25 11.12
CA ARG A 35 12.72 -0.78 12.16
C ARG A 35 11.51 -0.91 13.08
N ASN A 36 10.51 -0.05 12.91
CA ASN A 36 9.33 -0.02 13.78
C ASN A 36 8.19 -0.80 13.15
N LEU A 37 7.63 -1.77 13.87
CA LEU A 37 6.50 -2.59 13.43
C LEU A 37 5.31 -1.76 12.93
N ILE A 38 4.98 -0.65 13.60
CA ILE A 38 3.89 0.24 13.17
C ILE A 38 4.18 0.92 11.83
N ARG A 39 5.44 1.32 11.56
CA ARG A 39 5.78 1.90 10.25
C ARG A 39 5.75 0.87 9.14
N VAL A 40 6.07 -0.38 9.44
CA VAL A 40 5.90 -1.51 8.51
C VAL A 40 4.41 -1.66 8.14
N LEU A 41 3.50 -1.60 9.11
CA LEU A 41 2.05 -1.63 8.84
C LEU A 41 1.59 -0.49 7.92
N ILE A 42 2.09 0.73 8.17
CA ILE A 42 1.79 1.91 7.33
C ILE A 42 2.33 1.74 5.92
N GLY A 43 3.54 1.19 5.77
CA GLY A 43 4.13 0.88 4.47
C GLY A 43 3.27 -0.09 3.66
N MET A 44 2.75 -1.14 4.31
CA MET A 44 1.83 -2.10 3.68
C MET A 44 0.52 -1.45 3.23
N GLU A 45 -0.12 -0.62 4.07
CA GLU A 45 -1.33 0.12 3.67
C GLU A 45 -1.08 1.02 2.45
N LEU A 46 0.06 1.71 2.42
CA LEU A 46 0.40 2.63 1.33
C LEU A 46 0.54 1.89 -0.02
N MET A 47 1.12 0.68 0.00
CA MET A 47 1.21 -0.17 -1.20
C MET A 47 -0.17 -0.53 -1.73
N THR A 48 -1.09 -0.93 -0.85
CA THR A 48 -2.43 -1.39 -1.24
C THR A 48 -3.30 -0.24 -1.77
N LYS A 49 -3.07 1.00 -1.31
CA LYS A 49 -3.67 2.20 -1.95
C LYS A 49 -3.20 2.41 -3.38
N GLY A 50 -1.93 2.11 -3.68
CA GLY A 50 -1.45 2.05 -5.07
C GLY A 50 -2.24 1.05 -5.89
N VAL A 51 -2.38 -0.19 -5.42
CA VAL A 51 -3.17 -1.24 -6.10
C VAL A 51 -4.62 -0.78 -6.36
N THR A 52 -5.24 -0.14 -5.38
CA THR A 52 -6.61 0.40 -5.48
C THR A 52 -6.73 1.47 -6.56
N LEU A 53 -5.71 2.32 -6.71
CA LEU A 53 -5.64 3.33 -7.78
C LEU A 53 -5.52 2.70 -9.17
N ILE A 54 -4.73 1.63 -9.32
CA ILE A 54 -4.64 0.89 -10.59
C ILE A 54 -5.99 0.26 -10.94
N LEU A 55 -6.63 -0.39 -9.97
CA LEU A 55 -7.95 -0.98 -10.14
C LEU A 55 -8.96 0.07 -10.61
N THR A 56 -8.97 1.23 -9.96
CA THR A 56 -9.83 2.36 -10.33
C THR A 56 -9.57 2.80 -11.77
N ALA A 57 -8.31 3.06 -12.13
CA ALA A 57 -7.93 3.45 -13.49
C ALA A 57 -8.32 2.40 -14.54
N SER A 58 -8.10 1.11 -14.25
CA SER A 58 -8.49 -0.01 -15.11
C SER A 58 -10.00 -0.12 -15.29
N GLY A 59 -10.77 0.14 -14.24
CA GLY A 59 -12.23 0.18 -14.27
C GLY A 59 -12.76 1.28 -15.20
N TYR A 60 -12.15 2.46 -15.16
CA TYR A 60 -12.46 3.55 -16.08
C TYR A 60 -12.09 3.22 -17.53
N LEU A 61 -10.92 2.61 -17.77
CA LEU A 61 -10.47 2.24 -19.13
C LEU A 61 -11.35 1.15 -19.78
N THR A 62 -11.83 0.20 -18.98
CA THR A 62 -12.68 -0.91 -19.47
C THR A 62 -14.14 -0.48 -19.62
N GLY A 63 -14.54 0.68 -19.08
CA GLY A 63 -15.93 1.13 -19.01
C GLY A 63 -16.81 0.35 -18.02
N ASN A 64 -16.26 -0.67 -17.34
CA ASN A 64 -16.96 -1.48 -16.34
C ASN A 64 -16.70 -0.95 -14.92
N THR A 65 -17.20 0.26 -14.66
CA THR A 65 -17.04 0.94 -13.38
C THR A 65 -17.72 0.19 -12.23
N GLY A 66 -18.85 -0.49 -12.49
CA GLY A 66 -19.57 -1.27 -11.49
C GLY A 66 -18.76 -2.44 -10.95
N LEU A 67 -18.15 -3.25 -11.83
CA LEU A 67 -17.26 -4.34 -11.41
C LEU A 67 -16.05 -3.80 -10.64
N SER A 68 -15.42 -2.75 -11.15
CA SER A 68 -14.24 -2.15 -10.50
C SER A 68 -14.58 -1.61 -9.12
N GLN A 69 -15.71 -0.92 -8.96
CA GLN A 69 -16.14 -0.39 -7.67
C GLN A 69 -16.48 -1.51 -6.68
N ALA A 70 -17.15 -2.58 -7.13
CA ALA A 70 -17.40 -3.74 -6.28
C ALA A 70 -16.07 -4.34 -5.77
N LEU A 71 -15.09 -4.53 -6.65
CA LEU A 71 -13.75 -5.01 -6.27
C LEU A 71 -13.05 -4.06 -5.29
N ILE A 72 -13.07 -2.76 -5.55
CA ILE A 72 -12.46 -1.75 -4.67
C ILE A 72 -13.09 -1.79 -3.27
N VAL A 73 -14.42 -1.85 -3.17
CA VAL A 73 -15.11 -1.92 -1.88
C VAL A 73 -14.74 -3.20 -1.14
N THR A 74 -14.74 -4.35 -1.81
CA THR A 74 -14.32 -5.61 -1.18
C THR A 74 -12.88 -5.58 -0.69
N LEU A 75 -11.99 -4.94 -1.47
CA LEU A 75 -10.58 -4.79 -1.11
C LEU A 75 -10.42 -3.90 0.12
N ILE A 76 -11.14 -2.77 0.21
CA ILE A 76 -11.12 -1.90 1.41
C ILE A 76 -11.58 -2.66 2.65
N VAL A 77 -12.63 -3.48 2.54
CA VAL A 77 -13.10 -4.28 3.68
C VAL A 77 -12.03 -5.28 4.13
N VAL A 78 -11.39 -5.98 3.18
CA VAL A 78 -10.30 -6.92 3.48
C VAL A 78 -9.10 -6.21 4.12
N GLU A 79 -8.70 -5.05 3.60
CA GLU A 79 -7.61 -4.23 4.15
C GLU A 79 -7.86 -3.91 5.64
N VAL A 80 -9.06 -3.42 5.98
CA VAL A 80 -9.42 -3.08 7.37
C VAL A 80 -9.35 -4.29 8.29
N VAL A 81 -9.72 -5.48 7.81
CA VAL A 81 -9.60 -6.71 8.59
C VAL A 81 -8.13 -7.09 8.78
N VAL A 82 -7.32 -7.02 7.73
CA VAL A 82 -5.89 -7.35 7.77
C VAL A 82 -5.14 -6.42 8.73
N ILE A 83 -5.35 -5.10 8.64
CA ILE A 83 -4.68 -4.13 9.51
C ILE A 83 -5.11 -4.29 10.97
N SER A 84 -6.36 -4.66 11.23
CA SER A 84 -6.85 -4.95 12.58
C SER A 84 -6.14 -6.15 13.20
N VAL A 85 -6.04 -7.25 12.45
CA VAL A 85 -5.32 -8.45 12.89
C VAL A 85 -3.84 -8.14 13.10
N ALA A 86 -3.20 -7.46 12.15
CA ALA A 86 -1.80 -7.11 12.23
C ALA A 86 -1.50 -6.17 13.43
N ALA A 87 -2.35 -5.17 13.66
CA ALA A 87 -2.27 -4.31 14.85
C ALA A 87 -2.43 -5.13 16.14
N GLY A 88 -3.35 -6.08 16.18
CA GLY A 88 -3.52 -7.01 17.31
C GLY A 88 -2.24 -7.81 17.60
N VAL A 89 -1.57 -8.31 16.57
CA VAL A 89 -0.27 -9.00 16.68
C VAL A 89 0.81 -8.05 17.22
N VAL A 90 0.91 -6.83 16.68
CA VAL A 90 1.90 -5.83 17.11
C VAL A 90 1.67 -5.41 18.57
N ILE A 91 0.42 -5.20 18.99
CA ILE A 91 0.07 -4.90 20.38
C ILE A 91 0.39 -6.08 21.29
N GLY A 92 0.07 -7.31 20.85
CA GLY A 92 0.40 -8.54 21.57
C GLY A 92 1.91 -8.70 21.80
N HIS A 93 2.71 -8.37 20.78
CA HIS A 93 4.16 -8.33 20.88
C HIS A 93 4.61 -7.24 21.87
N PHE A 94 4.12 -6.01 21.71
CA PHE A 94 4.48 -4.87 22.55
C PHE A 94 4.22 -5.11 24.04
N ARG A 95 3.15 -5.84 24.39
CA ARG A 95 2.88 -6.19 25.80
C ARG A 95 3.94 -7.08 26.44
N LYS A 96 4.66 -7.89 25.66
CA LYS A 96 5.68 -8.84 26.15
C LYS A 96 7.09 -8.25 26.11
N THR A 97 7.45 -7.54 25.05
CA THR A 97 8.81 -7.01 24.84
C THR A 97 8.94 -5.53 25.22
N LYS A 98 7.84 -4.80 25.39
CA LYS A 98 7.78 -3.32 25.52
C LYS A 98 8.55 -2.56 24.42
N SER A 99 8.82 -3.23 23.31
CA SER A 99 9.56 -2.71 22.17
C SER A 99 8.75 -2.94 20.90
N LEU A 100 8.79 -1.97 19.99
CA LEU A 100 8.22 -2.06 18.65
C LEU A 100 9.31 -2.25 17.60
N ASP A 101 10.56 -2.46 18.03
CA ASP A 101 11.73 -2.64 17.16
C ASP A 101 11.83 -4.09 16.68
N THR A 102 11.80 -4.28 15.37
CA THR A 102 11.92 -5.57 14.68
C THR A 102 13.26 -6.27 14.95
N HIS A 103 14.32 -5.55 15.28
CA HIS A 103 15.63 -6.14 15.58
C HIS A 103 15.62 -6.99 16.86
N THR A 104 14.75 -6.64 17.82
CA THR A 104 14.59 -7.38 19.09
C THR A 104 13.99 -8.77 18.90
N MET A 105 13.48 -9.10 17.70
CA MET A 105 12.83 -10.37 17.38
C MET A 105 13.79 -11.45 16.85
N ASN A 106 15.11 -11.25 16.93
CA ASN A 106 16.12 -12.18 16.41
C ASN A 106 16.51 -13.31 17.40
N SER A 107 15.55 -13.83 18.18
CA SER A 107 15.83 -14.85 19.21
C SER A 107 15.79 -16.29 18.69
N LEU A 108 15.56 -16.50 17.38
CA LEU A 108 15.55 -17.80 16.72
C LEU A 108 16.74 -17.87 15.76
N GLN A 109 17.91 -18.13 16.31
CA GLN A 109 19.11 -18.52 15.56
C GLN A 109 19.36 -19.98 15.89
N GLY A 110 19.38 -20.81 14.84
CA GLY A 110 19.65 -22.26 14.94
C GLY A 110 21.06 -22.54 15.44
#